data_AF-A0A961VH33-F1
#
_entry.id   AF-A0A961VH33-F1
#
_cell.length_a   1.000
_cell.length_b   1.000
_cell.length_c   1.000
_cell.angle_alpha   90.00
_cell.angle_beta   90.00
_cell.angle_gamma   90.00
#
_symmetry.space_group_name_H-M   'P 1'
#
loop_
_entity.id
_entity.type
_entity.pdbx_description
1 polymer ?
#
loop_
_entity_poly.entity_id
_entity_poly.type
_entity_poly.pdbx_seq_one_letter_code
_entity_poly.pdbx_strand_id
1 'polypeptide(L)' 'ADIGISLPGTGEQPAAPVFVDGRKAATLRGPHIADEFRKMVEDYIDRRFGRGAAPADAAE' A
#
# COMPACT_ATOMS: atom_id res chain seq x y z
N ALA A 1 -5.40 -8.43 -2.72
CA ALA A 1 -4.36 -7.39 -2.88
C ALA A 1 -3.64 -7.25 -1.55
N ASP A 2 -2.31 -7.38 -1.57
CA ASP A 2 -1.45 -7.30 -0.40
C ASP A 2 -1.35 -5.86 0.12
N ILE A 3 -1.35 -4.89 -0.78
CA ILE A 3 -1.51 -3.47 -0.48
C ILE A 3 -2.38 -2.80 -1.55
N GLY A 4 -3.28 -1.89 -1.15
CA GLY A 4 -4.19 -1.21 -2.06
C GLY A 4 -4.71 0.11 -1.52
N ILE A 5 -5.07 1.02 -2.42
CA ILE A 5 -5.63 2.34 -2.09
C ILE A 5 -7.00 2.52 -2.75
N SER A 6 -7.94 3.07 -1.99
CA SER A 6 -9.22 3.52 -2.54
C SER A 6 -9.13 5.02 -2.78
N LEU A 7 -9.05 5.42 -4.05
CA LEU A 7 -9.00 6.82 -4.43
C LEU A 7 -10.39 7.47 -4.28
N PRO A 8 -10.47 8.73 -3.82
CA PRO A 8 -11.71 9.47 -3.74
C PRO A 8 -12.27 9.75 -5.14
N GLY A 9 -13.59 9.87 -5.25
CA GLY A 9 -14.24 10.28 -6.49
C GLY A 9 -13.94 11.74 -6.85
N THR A 10 -14.21 12.09 -8.11
CA THR A 10 -14.05 13.46 -8.62
C THR A 10 -14.96 14.42 -7.86
N GLY A 11 -14.38 15.37 -7.11
CA GLY A 11 -15.11 16.39 -6.33
C GLY A 11 -15.25 16.09 -4.84
N GLU A 12 -14.71 14.98 -4.34
CA GLU A 12 -14.70 14.66 -2.91
C GLU A 12 -13.45 15.20 -2.20
N GLN A 13 -13.51 15.28 -0.86
CA GLN A 13 -12.34 15.58 -0.03
C GLN A 13 -11.20 14.61 -0.42
N PRO A 14 -9.97 15.10 -0.67
CA PRO A 14 -8.86 14.25 -1.13
C PRO A 14 -8.41 13.39 0.04
N ALA A 15 -9.12 12.29 0.30
CA ALA A 15 -8.88 11.36 1.38
C ALA A 15 -9.05 9.94 0.85
N ALA A 16 -7.99 9.14 0.96
CA ALA A 16 -7.90 7.81 0.40
C ALA A 16 -7.47 6.82 1.48
N PRO A 17 -8.33 5.88 1.91
CA PRO A 17 -7.91 4.82 2.82
C PRO A 17 -6.98 3.83 2.10
N VAL A 18 -5.90 3.47 2.79
CA VAL A 18 -4.92 2.47 2.36
C VAL A 18 -5.12 1.20 3.18
N PHE A 19 -5.19 0.07 2.49
CA PHE A 19 -5.35 -1.25 3.07
C PHE A 19 -4.10 -2.07 2.81
N VAL A 20 -3.64 -2.78 3.85
CA VAL A 20 -2.51 -3.72 3.80
C VAL A 20 -3.00 -5.03 4.40
N ASP A 21 -2.80 -6.14 3.69
CA ASP A 21 -3.25 -7.49 4.08
C ASP A 21 -4.75 -7.53 4.48
N GLY A 22 -5.58 -6.76 3.77
CA GLY A 22 -7.02 -6.65 4.03
C GLY A 22 -7.41 -5.80 5.24
N ARG A 23 -6.46 -5.16 5.93
CA ARG A 23 -6.71 -4.28 7.08
C ARG A 23 -6.40 -2.83 6.74
N LYS A 24 -7.20 -1.91 7.26
CA LYS A 24 -6.93 -0.47 7.11
C LYS A 24 -5.64 -0.11 7.82
N ALA A 25 -4.61 0.27 7.06
CA ALA A 25 -3.31 0.65 7.59
C ALA A 25 -3.21 2.17 7.80
N ALA A 26 -3.71 2.95 6.84
CA ALA A 26 -3.60 4.40 6.88
C ALA A 26 -4.73 5.09 6.11
N THR A 27 -4.78 6.41 6.18
CA THR A 27 -5.64 7.24 5.33
C THR A 27 -4.82 8.41 4.85
N LEU A 28 -4.48 8.41 3.57
CA LEU A 28 -3.73 9.47 2.92
C LEU A 28 -4.67 10.63 2.62
N ARG A 29 -4.18 11.86 2.75
CA ARG A 29 -4.97 13.06 2.49
C ARG A 29 -4.17 14.09 1.70
N GLY A 30 -4.87 14.90 0.92
CA GLY A 30 -4.30 16.00 0.16
C GLY A 30 -3.84 15.63 -1.26
N PRO A 31 -3.12 16.53 -1.94
CA PRO A 31 -2.77 16.37 -3.35
C PRO A 31 -1.66 15.32 -3.59
N HIS A 32 -0.90 14.95 -2.55
CA HIS A 32 0.25 14.05 -2.65
C HIS A 32 -0.09 12.58 -2.38
N ILE A 33 -1.37 12.19 -2.45
CA ILE A 33 -1.81 10.80 -2.18
C ILE A 33 -1.06 9.78 -3.04
N ALA A 34 -0.81 10.10 -4.31
CA ALA A 34 -0.10 9.20 -5.23
C ALA A 34 1.37 8.97 -4.80
N ASP A 35 2.11 10.03 -4.48
CA ASP A 35 3.50 9.93 -4.03
C ASP A 35 3.62 9.24 -2.67
N GLU A 36 2.72 9.56 -1.74
CA GLU A 36 2.71 8.94 -0.41
C GLU A 36 2.34 7.46 -0.50
N PHE A 37 1.40 7.09 -1.38
CA PHE A 37 1.09 5.69 -1.62
C PHE A 37 2.26 4.94 -2.26
N ARG A 38 2.97 5.56 -3.21
CA ARG A 38 4.16 4.95 -3.82
C ARG A 38 5.21 4.60 -2.78
N LYS A 39 5.52 5.52 -1.85
CA LYS A 39 6.42 5.27 -0.72
C LYS A 39 5.95 4.14 0.18
N MET A 40 4.65 4.08 0.47
CA MET A 40 4.08 2.99 1.28
C MET A 40 4.24 1.63 0.60
N VAL A 41 4.11 1.56 -0.73
CA VAL A 41 4.33 0.34 -1.50
C VAL A 41 5.81 -0.05 -1.52
N GLU A 42 6.71 0.91 -1.75
CA GLU A 42 8.17 0.71 -1.69
C GLU A 42 8.58 0.15 -0.32
N ASP A 43 8.14 0.79 0.77
CA ASP A 43 8.36 0.33 2.15
C ASP A 43 7.77 -1.07 2.42
N TYR A 44 6.57 -1.35 1.89
CA TYR A 44 5.93 -2.66 2.05
C TYR A 44 6.74 -3.75 1.36
N ILE A 45 7.21 -3.49 0.15
CA ILE A 45 8.05 -4.41 -0.61
C ILE A 45 9.38 -4.63 0.11
N ASP A 46 10.04 -3.58 0.59
CA ASP A 46 11.30 -3.70 1.32
C ASP A 46 11.15 -4.47 2.64
N ARG A 47 10.03 -4.28 3.36
CA ARG A 47 9.75 -5.02 4.60
C ARG A 47 9.40 -6.48 4.34
N ARG A 48 8.65 -6.77 3.27
CA ARG A 48 8.19 -8.13 2.97
C ARG A 48 9.20 -8.95 2.18
N PHE A 49 10.02 -8.31 1.34
CA PHE A 49 10.94 -8.96 0.41
C PHE A 49 12.40 -8.47 0.54
N GLY A 50 12.65 -7.28 1.12
CA GLY A 50 13.95 -6.60 1.09
C GLY A 50 15.06 -7.15 2.00
N ARG A 51 14.77 -8.04 2.95
CA ARG A 51 15.81 -8.81 3.68
C ARG A 51 15.35 -10.23 3.99
N GLY A 52 15.68 -11.17 3.09
CA GLY A 52 15.71 -12.59 3.42
C GLY A 52 14.43 -13.38 3.15
N ALA A 53 13.57 -12.95 2.22
CA ALA A 53 12.61 -13.85 1.61
C ALA A 53 13.35 -14.84 0.69
N ALA A 54 14.05 -15.80 1.30
CA ALA A 54 14.33 -17.07 0.64
C ALA A 54 13.01 -17.65 0.11
N PRO A 55 13.01 -18.28 -1.07
CA PRO A 55 11.78 -18.73 -1.71
C PRO A 55 11.18 -19.85 -0.85
N ALA A 56 10.12 -19.56 -0.12
CA ALA A 56 9.27 -20.56 0.52
C ALA A 56 8.11 -21.01 -0.39
N ASP A 57 8.04 -20.50 -1.63
CA ASP A 57 7.13 -20.94 -2.69
C ASP A 57 7.90 -21.74 -3.76
N ALA A 58 8.65 -22.74 -3.30
CA ALA A 58 9.21 -23.81 -4.13
C ALA A 58 8.91 -25.16 -3.48
N ALA A 59 7.65 -25.38 -3.08
CA ALA A 59 7.11 -26.70 -2.75
C ALA A 59 5.57 -26.64 -2.67
N GLU A 60 4.89 -26.79 -3.81
CA GLU A 60 3.85 -27.81 -4.01
C GLU A 60 3.67 -28.08 -5.51
#